data_AF-A0A3B1DI98-F1
#
_entry.id   AF-A0A3B1DI98-F1
#
_cell.length_a   1.000
_cell.length_b   1.000
_cell.length_c   1.000
_cell.angle_alpha   90.00
_cell.angle_beta   90.00
_cell.angle_gamma   90.00
#
_symmetry.space_group_name_H-M   'P 1'
#
loop_
_entity.id
_entity.type
_entity.pdbx_description
1 polymer ?
#
loop_
_entity_poly.entity_id
_entity_poly.type
_entity_poly.pdbx_seq_one_letter_code
_entity_poly.pdbx_strand_id
1 'polypeptide(L)'
;MPATQRLKTALYRCRHHEFWPGWIYYLPLLPWCTWLALRHRGLMSFTCANPAIPCGGGVVGESKHDILTALAPVGEALLAAVLLEPDTPAVRFAALKAAMRDGRLPPDYPVVLKPDTGQRGYGVRIAHNDADAKDYLTHMHRPVIAQAYHPGPIEIGVSWVRTIPKEPVNTQGDDLSNSQGNRLSHLQGGGLSSPRRLPNTHPHPLGRIFSLTIKHFPAIQGDGTHTLEHLITQHPRYRCQASVLLARLGDRQHDIPKAGEHISLGSIGNHSQGAIFRDAAEHI
;
A
#
# COMPACT_ATOMS: atom_id res chain seq x y z
N MET A 1 -3.26 -22.31 -23.98
CA MET A 1 -4.12 -23.14 -23.10
C MET A 1 -5.22 -23.85 -23.89
N PRO A 2 -5.36 -25.18 -23.79
CA PRO A 2 -6.45 -25.97 -24.37
C PRO A 2 -7.85 -25.55 -23.91
N ALA A 3 -8.88 -25.81 -24.71
CA ALA A 3 -10.27 -25.41 -24.45
C ALA A 3 -10.83 -26.01 -23.13
N THR A 4 -10.52 -27.26 -22.84
CA THR A 4 -10.92 -27.97 -21.61
C THR A 4 -10.37 -27.28 -20.35
N GLN A 5 -9.15 -26.74 -20.43
CA GLN A 5 -8.50 -26.05 -19.33
C GLN A 5 -9.07 -24.64 -19.13
N ARG A 6 -9.48 -23.97 -20.21
CA ARG A 6 -10.21 -22.69 -20.14
C ARG A 6 -11.54 -22.84 -19.42
N LEU A 7 -12.31 -23.90 -19.72
CA LEU A 7 -13.59 -24.18 -19.06
C LEU A 7 -13.39 -24.48 -17.56
N LYS A 8 -12.41 -25.35 -17.22
CA LYS A 8 -12.05 -25.64 -15.82
C LYS A 8 -11.68 -24.36 -15.05
N THR A 9 -10.92 -23.46 -15.68
CA THR A 9 -10.52 -22.18 -15.09
C THR A 9 -11.73 -21.26 -14.89
N ALA A 10 -12.62 -21.16 -15.89
CA ALA A 10 -13.83 -20.35 -15.79
C ALA A 10 -14.76 -20.83 -14.66
N LEU A 11 -15.05 -22.13 -14.60
CA LEU A 11 -15.86 -22.74 -13.54
C LEU A 11 -15.25 -22.52 -12.16
N TYR A 12 -13.91 -22.64 -12.04
CA TYR A 12 -13.22 -22.38 -10.78
C TYR A 12 -13.38 -20.92 -10.34
N ARG A 13 -13.16 -19.96 -11.24
CA ARG A 13 -13.35 -18.52 -10.96
C ARG A 13 -14.78 -18.18 -10.56
N CYS A 14 -15.79 -18.81 -11.17
CA CYS A 14 -17.19 -18.58 -10.80
C CYS A 14 -17.51 -19.11 -9.39
N ARG A 15 -16.88 -20.20 -8.94
CA ARG A 15 -17.14 -20.79 -7.61
C ARG A 15 -16.31 -20.19 -6.48
N HIS A 16 -15.19 -19.54 -6.80
CA HIS A 16 -14.28 -18.98 -5.81
C HIS A 16 -14.36 -17.47 -5.84
N HIS A 17 -14.95 -16.93 -4.79
CA HIS A 17 -15.22 -15.50 -4.65
C HIS A 17 -13.94 -14.66 -4.85
N GLU A 18 -12.76 -15.15 -4.46
CA GLU A 18 -11.47 -14.44 -4.66
C GLU A 18 -11.27 -13.93 -6.11
N PHE A 19 -11.83 -14.60 -7.14
CA PHE A 19 -11.72 -14.17 -8.54
C PHE A 19 -12.90 -13.36 -9.07
N TRP A 20 -13.89 -13.06 -8.24
CA TRP A 20 -15.05 -12.30 -8.64
C TRP A 20 -14.67 -10.83 -8.91
N PRO A 21 -15.36 -10.16 -9.84
CA PRO A 21 -15.16 -8.74 -10.04
C PRO A 21 -15.41 -7.94 -8.76
N GLY A 22 -14.52 -6.99 -8.45
CA GLY A 22 -14.59 -6.20 -7.22
C GLY A 22 -15.95 -5.52 -6.99
N TRP A 23 -16.62 -5.07 -8.06
CA TRP A 23 -17.91 -4.37 -7.97
C TRP A 23 -19.03 -5.22 -7.34
N ILE A 24 -18.97 -6.55 -7.42
CA ILE A 24 -19.96 -7.43 -6.78
C ILE A 24 -19.94 -7.24 -5.26
N TYR A 25 -18.76 -7.03 -4.67
CA TYR A 25 -18.61 -6.81 -3.23
C TYR A 25 -19.04 -5.43 -2.78
N TYR A 26 -18.91 -4.43 -3.64
CA TYR A 26 -19.30 -3.06 -3.33
C TYR A 26 -20.79 -2.79 -3.59
N LEU A 27 -21.47 -3.60 -4.41
CA LEU A 27 -22.89 -3.42 -4.74
C LEU A 27 -23.79 -3.38 -3.49
N PRO A 28 -23.67 -4.28 -2.50
CA PRO A 28 -24.47 -4.22 -1.27
C PRO A 28 -24.18 -3.00 -0.39
N LEU A 29 -23.02 -2.34 -0.57
CA LEU A 29 -22.64 -1.15 0.21
C LEU A 29 -23.27 0.13 -0.35
N LEU A 30 -23.70 0.15 -1.62
CA LEU A 30 -24.23 1.34 -2.27
C LEU A 30 -25.43 1.96 -1.54
N PRO A 31 -26.46 1.21 -1.09
CA PRO A 31 -27.58 1.79 -0.34
C PRO A 31 -27.13 2.45 0.96
N TRP A 32 -26.19 1.81 1.67
CA TRP A 32 -25.65 2.33 2.92
C TRP A 32 -24.81 3.60 2.72
N CYS A 33 -23.90 3.60 1.74
CA CYS A 33 -23.11 4.77 1.36
C CYS A 33 -24.02 5.93 0.91
N THR A 34 -25.09 5.63 0.16
CA THR A 34 -26.08 6.63 -0.28
C THR A 34 -26.80 7.25 0.92
N TRP A 35 -27.25 6.42 1.87
CA TRP A 35 -27.87 6.90 3.10
C TRP A 35 -26.90 7.76 3.94
N LEU A 36 -25.64 7.34 4.08
CA LEU A 36 -24.61 8.13 4.78
C LEU A 36 -24.37 9.48 4.09
N ALA A 37 -24.27 9.50 2.77
CA ALA A 37 -24.09 10.72 1.99
C ALA A 37 -25.23 11.72 2.23
N LEU A 38 -26.48 11.24 2.24
CA LEU A 38 -27.66 12.05 2.53
C LEU A 38 -27.67 12.55 3.98
N ARG A 39 -27.45 11.64 4.95
CA ARG A 39 -27.47 11.95 6.39
C ARG A 39 -26.43 12.99 6.78
N HIS A 40 -25.24 12.92 6.19
CA HIS A 40 -24.13 13.83 6.49
C HIS A 40 -24.02 15.00 5.50
N ARG A 41 -24.97 15.12 4.56
CA ARG A 41 -25.02 16.20 3.55
C ARG A 41 -23.72 16.35 2.77
N GLY A 42 -23.06 15.24 2.48
CA GLY A 42 -21.78 15.20 1.78
C GLY A 42 -21.63 13.91 0.99
N LEU A 43 -21.52 14.03 -0.34
CA LEU A 43 -21.51 12.89 -1.27
C LEU A 43 -20.36 11.91 -1.04
N MET A 44 -19.26 12.35 -0.45
CA MET A 44 -18.08 11.53 -0.20
C MET A 44 -17.72 11.45 1.29
N SER A 45 -18.61 11.84 2.21
CA SER A 45 -18.30 11.81 3.64
C SER A 45 -17.94 10.41 4.15
N PHE A 46 -18.46 9.36 3.50
CA PHE A 46 -18.14 7.96 3.83
C PHE A 46 -16.72 7.54 3.42
N THR A 47 -15.99 8.32 2.61
CA THR A 47 -14.58 8.05 2.29
C THR A 47 -13.62 8.65 3.31
N CYS A 48 -14.11 9.43 4.27
CA CYS A 48 -13.29 10.02 5.34
C CYS A 48 -13.08 9.03 6.49
N ALA A 49 -12.24 8.01 6.26
CA ALA A 49 -11.89 7.00 7.25
C ALA A 49 -10.88 7.50 8.30
N ASN A 50 -9.93 8.35 7.90
CA ASN A 50 -8.90 8.87 8.78
C ASN A 50 -8.62 10.36 8.49
N PRO A 51 -8.94 11.28 9.42
CA PRO A 51 -8.74 12.72 9.21
C PRO A 51 -7.26 13.13 9.16
N ALA A 52 -6.34 12.28 9.63
CA ALA A 52 -4.90 12.54 9.57
C ALA A 52 -4.29 12.21 8.20
N ILE A 53 -5.07 11.64 7.27
CA ILE A 53 -4.63 11.34 5.91
C ILE A 53 -5.28 12.35 4.96
N PRO A 54 -4.52 12.99 4.04
CA PRO A 54 -5.09 13.88 3.03
C PRO A 54 -6.27 13.23 2.29
N CYS A 55 -7.33 14.00 2.03
CA CYS A 55 -8.58 13.50 1.43
C CYS A 55 -9.29 12.39 2.23
N GLY A 56 -8.90 12.15 3.49
CA GLY A 56 -9.62 11.31 4.43
C GLY A 56 -9.27 9.82 4.39
N GLY A 57 -8.26 9.37 3.64
CA GLY A 57 -7.81 7.97 3.69
C GLY A 57 -8.63 6.98 2.83
N GLY A 58 -9.61 7.46 2.06
CA GLY A 58 -10.58 6.62 1.35
C GLY A 58 -10.59 6.76 -0.17
N VAL A 59 -9.65 7.51 -0.75
CA VAL A 59 -9.55 7.69 -2.21
C VAL A 59 -8.10 7.56 -2.69
N VAL A 60 -7.93 7.14 -3.93
CA VAL A 60 -6.59 7.00 -4.52
C VAL A 60 -5.99 8.39 -4.76
N GLY A 61 -4.74 8.59 -4.32
CA GLY A 61 -4.00 9.84 -4.56
C GLY A 61 -3.16 10.30 -3.37
N GLU A 62 -3.32 9.67 -2.21
CA GLU A 62 -2.60 9.98 -0.98
C GLU A 62 -1.08 9.79 -1.13
N SER A 63 -0.32 10.75 -0.58
CA SER A 63 1.13 10.63 -0.43
C SER A 63 1.45 9.59 0.63
N LYS A 64 2.21 8.56 0.26
CA LYS A 64 2.71 7.58 1.21
C LYS A 64 3.79 8.21 2.09
N HIS A 65 4.56 9.16 1.57
CA HIS A 65 5.60 9.84 2.31
C HIS A 65 5.01 10.65 3.47
N ASP A 66 3.92 11.40 3.22
CA ASP A 66 3.23 12.15 4.29
C ASP A 66 2.73 11.23 5.42
N ILE A 67 2.17 10.08 5.06
CA ILE A 67 1.71 9.08 6.03
C ILE A 67 2.90 8.52 6.83
N LEU A 68 4.01 8.19 6.18
CA LEU A 68 5.22 7.70 6.85
C LEU A 68 5.81 8.76 7.78
N THR A 69 5.85 10.02 7.34
CA THR A 69 6.33 11.16 8.15
C THR A 69 5.44 11.38 9.37
N ALA A 70 4.11 11.28 9.23
CA ALA A 70 3.19 11.35 10.36
C ALA A 70 3.39 10.20 11.37
N LEU A 71 3.86 9.04 10.91
CA LEU A 71 4.18 7.87 11.73
C LEU A 71 5.62 7.86 12.28
N ALA A 72 6.49 8.78 11.86
CA ALA A 72 7.89 8.84 12.31
C ALA A 72 8.08 8.81 13.84
N PRO A 73 7.20 9.41 14.68
CA PRO A 73 7.32 9.32 16.14
C PRO A 73 7.21 7.90 16.73
N VAL A 74 6.74 6.92 15.96
CA VAL A 74 6.68 5.51 16.39
C VAL A 74 8.09 4.89 16.48
N GLY A 75 9.10 5.50 15.87
CA GLY A 75 10.51 5.09 16.01
C GLY A 75 10.81 3.79 15.26
N GLU A 76 11.46 2.84 15.95
CA GLU A 76 12.07 1.64 15.35
C GLU A 76 11.08 0.69 14.66
N ALA A 77 9.78 0.75 14.99
CA ALA A 77 8.78 -0.06 14.30
C ALA A 77 8.50 0.41 12.86
N LEU A 78 8.96 1.61 12.47
CA LEU A 78 8.83 2.14 11.12
C LEU A 78 10.12 1.91 10.32
N LEU A 79 9.98 1.24 9.17
CA LEU A 79 11.10 1.05 8.25
C LEU A 79 11.56 2.39 7.67
N ALA A 80 12.88 2.59 7.70
CA ALA A 80 13.54 3.78 7.15
C ALA A 80 13.11 4.02 5.70
N ALA A 81 12.72 5.27 5.40
CA ALA A 81 12.23 5.67 4.09
C ALA A 81 12.65 7.10 3.78
N VAL A 82 12.95 7.36 2.50
CA VAL A 82 13.29 8.69 1.97
C VAL A 82 12.51 8.95 0.70
N LEU A 83 12.10 10.20 0.50
CA LEU A 83 11.48 10.65 -0.73
C LEU A 83 12.56 11.11 -1.71
N LEU A 84 12.50 10.61 -2.94
CA LEU A 84 13.29 11.02 -4.08
C LEU A 84 12.39 11.84 -5.00
N GLU A 85 12.61 13.16 -4.99
CA GLU A 85 11.84 14.10 -5.80
C GLU A 85 12.04 13.87 -7.32
N PRO A 86 11.10 14.35 -8.16
CA PRO A 86 11.27 14.35 -9.60
C PRO A 86 12.49 15.18 -10.01
N ASP A 87 13.42 14.52 -10.70
CA ASP A 87 14.64 15.10 -11.27
C ASP A 87 15.18 14.10 -12.31
N THR A 88 16.31 14.41 -12.92
CA THR A 88 17.08 13.51 -13.78
C THR A 88 17.41 12.20 -13.04
N PRO A 89 17.44 11.05 -13.75
CA PRO A 89 17.78 9.77 -13.12
C PRO A 89 19.12 9.78 -12.39
N ALA A 90 20.10 10.54 -12.89
CA ALA A 90 21.42 10.68 -12.28
C ALA A 90 21.36 11.38 -10.91
N VAL A 91 20.64 12.50 -10.80
CA VAL A 91 20.48 13.24 -9.53
C VAL A 91 19.73 12.39 -8.51
N ARG A 92 18.65 11.72 -8.93
CA ARG A 92 17.84 10.86 -8.04
C ARG A 92 18.62 9.64 -7.55
N PHE A 93 19.44 9.05 -8.41
CA PHE A 93 20.32 7.95 -8.03
C PHE A 93 21.41 8.45 -7.06
N ALA A 94 22.01 9.62 -7.29
CA ALA A 94 22.95 10.22 -6.36
C ALA A 94 22.31 10.50 -4.99
N ALA A 95 21.07 10.99 -4.96
CA ALA A 95 20.30 11.20 -3.73
C ALA A 95 20.01 9.89 -2.99
N LEU A 96 19.67 8.81 -3.70
CA LEU A 96 19.54 7.47 -3.13
C LEU A 96 20.86 7.02 -2.47
N LYS A 97 21.99 7.12 -3.20
CA LYS A 97 23.31 6.74 -2.66
C LYS A 97 23.76 7.64 -1.51
N ALA A 98 23.38 8.92 -1.51
CA ALA A 98 23.62 9.81 -0.36
C ALA A 98 22.82 9.34 0.86
N ALA A 99 21.52 9.03 0.70
CA ALA A 99 20.71 8.51 1.79
C ALA A 99 21.24 7.20 2.39
N MET A 100 21.81 6.30 1.57
CA MET A 100 22.48 5.08 2.05
C MET A 100 23.78 5.39 2.81
N ARG A 101 24.58 6.35 2.33
CA ARG A 101 25.84 6.77 2.99
C ARG A 101 25.61 7.50 4.31
N ASP A 102 24.58 8.34 4.36
CA ASP A 102 24.24 9.15 5.54
C ASP A 102 23.47 8.36 6.62
N GLY A 103 23.25 7.04 6.41
CA GLY A 103 22.53 6.17 7.35
C GLY A 103 21.01 6.36 7.40
N ARG A 104 20.43 7.15 6.49
CA ARG A 104 18.97 7.30 6.35
C ARG A 104 18.31 6.11 5.66
N LEU A 105 19.10 5.29 4.98
CA LEU A 105 18.72 4.00 4.42
C LEU A 105 19.80 2.97 4.77
N PRO A 106 19.48 1.66 4.70
CA PRO A 106 20.48 0.61 4.81
C PRO A 106 21.66 0.84 3.82
N PRO A 107 22.89 0.52 4.22
CA PRO A 107 24.07 0.72 3.39
C PRO A 107 24.10 -0.22 2.18
N ASP A 108 23.41 -1.35 2.27
CA ASP A 108 23.36 -2.41 1.28
C ASP A 108 21.96 -2.60 0.69
N TYR A 109 21.94 -3.26 -0.47
CA TYR A 109 20.72 -3.73 -1.11
C TYR A 109 20.21 -5.03 -0.44
N PRO A 110 18.92 -5.34 -0.55
CA PRO A 110 17.91 -4.68 -1.39
C PRO A 110 17.24 -3.44 -0.78
N VAL A 111 16.74 -2.57 -1.66
CA VAL A 111 15.93 -1.39 -1.31
C VAL A 111 14.63 -1.44 -2.12
N VAL A 112 13.50 -1.14 -1.48
CA VAL A 112 12.21 -1.04 -2.16
C VAL A 112 12.07 0.36 -2.75
N LEU A 113 11.83 0.43 -4.05
CA LEU A 113 11.48 1.66 -4.77
C LEU A 113 10.01 1.61 -5.16
N LYS A 114 9.24 2.63 -4.77
CA LYS A 114 7.80 2.71 -5.08
C LYS A 114 7.36 4.15 -5.34
N PRO A 115 6.39 4.39 -6.22
CA PRO A 115 5.86 5.73 -6.40
C PRO A 115 5.15 6.18 -5.13
N ASP A 116 5.36 7.45 -4.76
CA ASP A 116 4.75 8.05 -3.58
C ASP A 116 3.22 7.95 -3.64
N THR A 117 2.63 8.34 -4.77
CA THR A 117 1.21 8.15 -5.07
C THR A 117 1.01 6.95 -5.98
N GLY A 118 0.10 6.04 -5.61
CA GLY A 118 -0.15 4.82 -6.38
C GLY A 118 -0.88 3.75 -5.58
N GLN A 119 -1.44 2.79 -6.30
CA GLN A 119 -2.28 1.72 -5.75
C GLN A 119 -1.87 0.35 -6.30
N ARG A 120 -2.30 -0.73 -5.63
CA ARG A 120 -2.18 -2.10 -6.13
C ARG A 120 -0.74 -2.54 -6.46
N GLY A 121 0.25 -1.98 -5.77
CA GLY A 121 1.67 -2.29 -6.00
C GLY A 121 2.19 -1.88 -7.37
N TYR A 122 1.45 -1.05 -8.12
CA TYR A 122 1.91 -0.57 -9.42
C TYR A 122 3.18 0.26 -9.26
N GLY A 123 4.20 -0.07 -10.06
CA GLY A 123 5.50 0.60 -10.00
C GLY A 123 6.31 0.30 -8.74
N VAL A 124 5.96 -0.70 -7.93
CA VAL A 124 6.84 -1.17 -6.85
C VAL A 124 7.91 -2.08 -7.44
N ARG A 125 9.17 -1.84 -7.10
CA ARG A 125 10.31 -2.70 -7.46
C ARG A 125 11.24 -2.87 -6.27
N ILE A 126 11.76 -4.08 -6.11
CA ILE A 126 12.87 -4.35 -5.20
C ILE A 126 14.14 -4.22 -6.04
N ALA A 127 14.97 -3.22 -5.75
CA ALA A 127 16.27 -3.08 -6.38
C ALA A 127 17.27 -3.93 -5.60
N HIS A 128 17.99 -4.83 -6.27
CA HIS A 128 19.00 -5.69 -5.64
C HIS A 128 20.43 -5.15 -5.83
N ASN A 129 20.60 -4.16 -6.69
CA ASN A 129 21.88 -3.55 -6.99
C ASN A 129 21.69 -2.14 -7.59
N ASP A 130 22.80 -1.45 -7.84
CA ASP A 130 22.81 -0.12 -8.44
C ASP A 130 22.17 -0.10 -9.85
N ALA A 131 22.33 -1.16 -10.65
CA ALA A 131 21.78 -1.22 -12.00
C ALA A 131 20.23 -1.27 -11.97
N ASP A 132 19.66 -2.07 -11.07
CA ASP A 132 18.20 -2.12 -10.87
C ASP A 132 17.63 -0.76 -10.48
N ALA A 133 18.31 -0.07 -9.57
CA ALA A 133 17.88 1.24 -9.10
C ALA A 133 17.94 2.29 -10.21
N LYS A 134 19.02 2.31 -11.00
CA LYS A 134 19.16 3.22 -12.15
C LYS A 134 18.11 2.96 -13.21
N ASP A 135 17.89 1.70 -13.57
CA ASP A 135 16.89 1.29 -14.55
C ASP A 135 15.48 1.72 -14.12
N TYR A 136 15.13 1.50 -12.85
CA TYR A 136 13.87 1.96 -12.29
C TYR A 136 13.70 3.48 -12.36
N LEU A 137 14.71 4.24 -11.92
CA LEU A 137 14.67 5.70 -11.88
C LEU A 137 14.65 6.33 -13.29
N THR A 138 15.11 5.60 -14.30
CA THR A 138 15.04 6.01 -15.71
C THR A 138 13.60 6.00 -16.23
N HIS A 139 12.78 5.03 -15.80
CA HIS A 139 11.41 4.86 -16.29
C HIS A 139 10.34 5.47 -15.36
N MET A 140 10.64 5.66 -14.07
CA MET A 140 9.68 6.20 -13.09
C MET A 140 9.91 7.69 -12.86
N HIS A 141 9.22 8.56 -13.58
CA HIS A 141 9.41 10.02 -13.49
C HIS A 141 8.66 10.72 -12.34
N ARG A 142 7.81 9.99 -11.60
CA ARG A 142 7.06 10.52 -10.45
C ARG A 142 7.90 10.51 -9.17
N PRO A 143 7.50 11.22 -8.09
CA PRO A 143 8.16 11.10 -6.80
C PRO A 143 8.20 9.64 -6.34
N VAL A 144 9.37 9.21 -5.85
CA VAL A 144 9.63 7.81 -5.47
C VAL A 144 10.05 7.75 -4.02
N ILE A 145 9.44 6.85 -3.27
CA ILE A 145 9.93 6.47 -1.96
C ILE A 145 10.94 5.35 -2.14
N ALA A 146 12.15 5.57 -1.65
CA ALA A 146 13.10 4.51 -1.37
C ALA A 146 12.94 4.10 0.09
N GLN A 147 12.68 2.82 0.34
CA GLN A 147 12.42 2.27 1.67
C GLN A 147 13.27 1.03 1.92
N ALA A 148 13.74 0.88 3.17
CA ALA A 148 14.43 -0.32 3.61
C ALA A 148 13.61 -1.57 3.30
N TYR A 149 14.23 -2.57 2.68
CA TYR A 149 13.61 -3.87 2.52
C TYR A 149 13.73 -4.66 3.81
N HIS A 150 12.60 -5.20 4.29
CA HIS A 150 12.60 -6.13 5.40
C HIS A 150 12.25 -7.52 4.85
N PRO A 151 13.11 -8.55 5.03
CA PRO A 151 12.86 -9.86 4.47
C PRO A 151 11.62 -10.50 5.08
N GLY A 152 11.47 -10.39 6.42
CA GLY A 152 10.34 -10.90 7.18
C GLY A 152 10.12 -12.41 7.03
N PRO A 153 9.77 -13.15 8.09
CA PRO A 153 9.27 -14.51 7.88
C PRO A 153 7.84 -14.49 7.29
N ILE A 154 7.10 -13.40 7.49
CA ILE A 154 5.68 -13.25 7.13
C ILE A 154 5.31 -11.77 6.94
N GLU A 155 4.32 -11.49 6.08
CA GLU A 155 3.68 -10.18 6.00
C GLU A 155 2.25 -10.29 6.52
N ILE A 156 1.87 -9.40 7.45
CA ILE A 156 0.52 -9.33 8.02
C ILE A 156 -0.13 -7.97 7.72
N GLY A 157 -1.41 -7.98 7.39
CA GLY A 157 -2.27 -6.81 7.40
C GLY A 157 -2.96 -6.68 8.75
N VAL A 158 -2.96 -5.47 9.31
CA VAL A 158 -3.64 -5.15 10.57
C VAL A 158 -4.67 -4.07 10.29
N SER A 159 -5.93 -4.33 10.64
CA SER A 159 -6.99 -3.31 10.61
C SER A 159 -7.42 -3.02 12.05
N TRP A 160 -7.34 -1.76 12.44
CA TRP A 160 -7.69 -1.30 13.77
C TRP A 160 -8.54 -0.04 13.70
N VAL A 161 -9.30 0.20 14.76
CA VAL A 161 -10.16 1.37 14.90
C VAL A 161 -10.00 1.96 16.29
N ARG A 162 -10.11 3.27 16.40
CA ARG A 162 -10.24 3.98 17.68
C ARG A 162 -11.30 5.06 17.59
N THR A 163 -11.90 5.37 18.72
CA THR A 163 -12.74 6.55 18.87
C THR A 163 -11.85 7.76 19.12
N ILE A 164 -12.01 8.82 18.32
CA ILE A 164 -11.37 10.10 18.59
C ILE A 164 -12.33 10.89 19.49
N PRO A 165 -11.91 11.30 20.71
CA PRO A 165 -12.75 12.15 21.54
C PRO A 165 -13.08 13.43 20.78
N LYS A 166 -14.36 13.83 20.78
CA LYS A 166 -14.71 15.17 20.28
C LYS A 166 -14.13 16.17 21.27
N GLU A 167 -13.28 17.09 20.80
CA GLU A 167 -12.97 18.27 21.59
C GLU A 167 -14.28 19.00 21.91
N PRO A 168 -14.50 19.45 23.16
CA PRO A 168 -15.66 20.27 23.48
C PRO A 168 -15.57 21.53 22.63
N VAL A 169 -16.61 21.79 21.83
CA VAL A 169 -16.78 23.07 21.15
C VAL A 169 -16.83 24.12 22.25
N ASN A 170 -15.82 24.99 22.31
CA ASN A 170 -15.79 26.06 23.29
C ASN A 170 -16.81 27.11 22.86
N THR A 171 -18.08 26.93 23.24
CA THR A 171 -19.13 27.94 23.09
C THR A 171 -19.00 28.98 24.21
N GLN A 172 -17.85 29.63 24.31
CA GLN A 172 -17.80 30.95 24.94
C GLN A 172 -17.84 31.95 23.80
N GLY A 173 -18.94 32.69 23.74
CA GLY A 173 -19.27 33.57 22.63
C GLY A 173 -18.16 34.58 22.36
N ASP A 174 -17.71 34.60 21.11
CA ASP A 174 -17.21 35.81 20.50
C ASP A 174 -18.38 36.81 20.49
N ASP A 175 -18.42 37.65 21.51
CA ASP A 175 -19.27 38.83 21.56
C ASP A 175 -18.81 39.74 20.41
N LEU A 176 -19.59 39.74 19.32
CA LEU A 176 -19.38 40.55 18.13
C LEU A 176 -19.68 42.02 18.45
N SER A 177 -18.83 42.66 19.25
CA SER A 177 -18.89 44.12 19.45
C SER A 177 -17.62 44.72 20.07
N ASN A 178 -16.45 44.65 19.41
CA ASN A 178 -15.59 45.84 19.41
C ASN A 178 -14.46 45.85 18.37
N SER A 179 -14.18 47.07 17.90
CA SER A 179 -13.03 47.52 17.13
C SER A 179 -12.95 47.13 15.65
N GLN A 180 -13.62 47.96 14.84
CA GLN A 180 -12.97 48.49 13.65
C GLN A 180 -11.61 49.09 14.03
N GLY A 181 -10.56 48.72 13.30
CA GLY A 181 -9.27 49.42 13.39
C GLY A 181 -8.07 48.52 13.17
N ASN A 182 -7.54 48.54 11.95
CA ASN A 182 -6.11 48.50 11.67
C ASN A 182 -5.42 47.12 11.70
N ARG A 183 -5.29 46.50 10.52
CA ARG A 183 -3.97 46.20 9.88
C ARG A 183 -4.13 45.40 8.60
N LEU A 184 -4.12 46.12 7.48
CA LEU A 184 -3.55 45.64 6.22
C LEU A 184 -2.02 45.68 6.34
N SER A 185 -1.40 44.55 6.69
CA SER A 185 0.00 44.25 6.40
C SER A 185 0.35 42.87 6.96
N HIS A 186 0.22 41.82 6.15
CA HIS A 186 1.06 40.60 6.14
C HIS A 186 0.44 39.57 5.18
N LEU A 187 0.55 39.84 3.88
CA LEU A 187 0.50 38.80 2.85
C LEU A 187 1.93 38.31 2.64
N GLN A 188 2.40 37.40 3.49
CA GLN A 188 3.59 36.59 3.25
C GLN A 188 3.61 35.39 4.21
N GLY A 189 3.67 34.17 3.67
CA GLY A 189 4.01 32.95 4.42
C GLY A 189 2.82 32.10 4.89
N GLY A 190 2.07 31.50 3.96
CA GLY A 190 1.13 30.41 4.27
C GLY A 190 1.87 29.10 4.55
N GLY A 191 2.53 29.00 5.71
CA GLY A 191 2.97 27.72 6.25
C GLY A 191 1.76 26.95 6.73
N LEU A 192 1.62 25.69 6.31
CA LEU A 192 0.70 24.72 6.90
C LEU A 192 0.97 24.67 8.41
N SER A 193 0.10 25.29 9.19
CA SER A 193 0.13 25.19 10.65
C SER A 193 -0.03 23.72 11.02
N SER A 194 1.02 23.17 11.64
CA SER A 194 1.03 21.80 12.14
C SER A 194 -0.17 21.60 13.06
N PRO A 195 -0.92 20.48 12.95
CA PRO A 195 -2.03 20.22 13.85
C PRO A 195 -1.51 20.24 15.30
N ARG A 196 -2.12 21.11 16.11
CA ARG A 196 -1.75 21.35 17.51
C ARG A 196 -1.84 20.02 18.25
N ARG A 197 -0.70 19.51 18.73
CA ARG A 197 -0.60 18.28 19.49
C ARG A 197 -1.29 18.50 20.85
N LEU A 198 -2.41 17.81 21.10
CA LEU A 198 -2.99 17.76 22.45
C LEU A 198 -2.00 17.09 23.41
N PRO A 199 -1.85 17.58 24.65
CA PRO A 199 -1.00 16.94 25.65
C PRO A 199 -1.49 15.52 25.98
N ASN A 200 -0.55 14.58 26.07
CA ASN A 200 -0.75 13.17 26.38
C ASN A 200 -1.11 12.95 27.87
N THR A 201 -2.30 13.37 28.32
CA THR A 201 -2.77 13.15 29.69
C THR A 201 -4.09 12.38 29.79
N HIS A 202 -4.62 11.89 28.68
CA HIS A 202 -5.78 10.98 28.68
C HIS A 202 -5.34 9.53 28.49
N PRO A 203 -5.91 8.55 29.21
CA PRO A 203 -5.73 7.14 28.85
C PRO A 203 -6.23 7.02 27.41
N HIS A 204 -5.32 6.73 26.48
CA HIS A 204 -5.66 6.67 25.06
C HIS A 204 -6.94 5.83 24.91
N PRO A 205 -8.01 6.32 24.24
CA PRO A 205 -9.16 5.48 23.98
C PRO A 205 -8.65 4.22 23.28
N LEU A 206 -8.81 3.08 23.96
CA LEU A 206 -8.19 1.82 23.56
C LEU A 206 -8.62 1.51 22.13
N GLY A 207 -7.66 1.61 21.20
CA GLY A 207 -7.87 1.16 19.85
C GLY A 207 -8.09 -0.35 19.87
N ARG A 208 -8.98 -0.85 19.01
CA ARG A 208 -9.24 -2.28 18.85
C ARG A 208 -8.79 -2.73 17.48
N ILE A 209 -7.92 -3.74 17.44
CA ILE A 209 -7.67 -4.52 16.23
C ILE A 209 -8.90 -5.38 16.00
N PHE A 210 -9.52 -5.25 14.82
CA PHE A 210 -10.75 -5.98 14.49
C PHE A 210 -10.55 -6.95 13.32
N SER A 211 -9.40 -6.92 12.66
CA SER A 211 -9.03 -7.88 11.63
C SER A 211 -7.52 -7.98 11.52
N LEU A 212 -7.05 -9.23 11.45
CA LEU A 212 -5.70 -9.59 11.03
C LEU A 212 -5.78 -10.40 9.74
N THR A 213 -4.78 -10.26 8.89
CA THR A 213 -4.72 -11.01 7.63
C THR A 213 -3.29 -11.40 7.32
N ILE A 214 -3.03 -12.70 7.16
CA ILE A 214 -1.73 -13.20 6.72
C ILE A 214 -1.67 -13.11 5.19
N LYS A 215 -0.56 -12.58 4.67
CA LYS A 215 -0.29 -12.54 3.23
C LYS A 215 0.68 -13.64 2.85
N HIS A 216 0.23 -14.52 1.96
CA HIS A 216 1.06 -15.54 1.34
C HIS A 216 1.42 -15.13 -0.07
N PHE A 217 2.71 -15.07 -0.35
CA PHE A 217 3.23 -14.82 -1.70
C PHE A 217 3.09 -16.08 -2.56
N PRO A 218 2.72 -15.94 -3.84
CA PRO A 218 2.56 -17.09 -4.71
C PRO A 218 3.94 -17.72 -4.95
N ALA A 219 4.03 -19.02 -4.70
CA ALA A 219 5.20 -19.83 -4.99
C ALA A 219 4.76 -21.18 -5.58
N ILE A 220 5.61 -21.79 -6.40
CA ILE A 220 5.37 -23.10 -7.00
C ILE A 220 6.57 -24.00 -6.77
N GLN A 221 6.32 -25.27 -6.51
CA GLN A 221 7.36 -26.27 -6.30
C GLN A 221 7.67 -26.96 -7.62
N GLY A 222 8.95 -27.09 -7.94
CA GLY A 222 9.42 -27.83 -9.11
C GLY A 222 9.27 -29.34 -8.94
N ASP A 223 9.02 -30.02 -10.05
CA ASP A 223 8.95 -31.47 -10.12
C ASP A 223 10.15 -32.09 -10.86
N GLY A 224 11.08 -31.28 -11.36
CA GLY A 224 12.26 -31.71 -12.10
C GLY A 224 12.00 -32.07 -13.57
N THR A 225 10.77 -31.94 -14.06
CA THR A 225 10.35 -32.44 -15.38
C THR A 225 9.60 -31.40 -16.22
N HIS A 226 8.77 -30.58 -15.59
CA HIS A 226 7.88 -29.65 -16.28
C HIS A 226 8.35 -28.20 -16.13
N THR A 227 8.06 -27.39 -17.15
CA THR A 227 8.37 -25.96 -17.13
C THR A 227 7.51 -25.21 -16.11
N LEU A 228 7.95 -24.03 -15.68
CA LEU A 228 7.14 -23.13 -14.85
C LEU A 228 5.78 -22.82 -15.50
N GLU A 229 5.74 -22.61 -16.81
CA GLU A 229 4.48 -22.43 -17.54
C GLU A 229 3.53 -23.62 -17.36
N HIS A 230 4.04 -24.83 -17.55
CA HIS A 230 3.24 -26.04 -17.35
C HIS A 230 2.74 -26.13 -15.91
N LEU A 231 3.63 -26.00 -14.93
CA LEU A 231 3.28 -26.08 -13.52
C LEU A 231 2.21 -25.04 -13.14
N ILE A 232 2.35 -23.79 -13.57
CA ILE A 232 1.38 -22.70 -13.30
C ILE A 232 0.04 -22.97 -13.95
N THR A 233 0.04 -23.41 -15.22
CA THR A 233 -1.19 -23.64 -15.98
C THR A 233 -1.97 -24.84 -15.44
N GLN A 234 -1.29 -25.89 -14.96
CA GLN A 234 -1.95 -27.05 -14.35
C GLN A 234 -2.36 -26.82 -12.90
N HIS A 235 -1.72 -25.90 -12.19
CA HIS A 235 -2.01 -25.63 -10.79
C HIS A 235 -3.50 -25.24 -10.57
N PRO A 236 -4.21 -25.83 -9.58
CA PRO A 236 -5.65 -25.59 -9.36
C PRO A 236 -6.03 -24.11 -9.22
N ARG A 237 -5.23 -23.35 -8.45
CA ARG A 237 -5.37 -21.91 -8.24
C ARG A 237 -4.67 -21.06 -9.32
N TYR A 238 -3.34 -21.15 -9.45
CA TYR A 238 -2.56 -20.22 -10.27
C TYR A 238 -2.94 -20.18 -11.75
N ARG A 239 -3.54 -21.24 -12.31
CA ARG A 239 -4.14 -21.19 -13.65
C ARG A 239 -5.14 -20.04 -13.82
N CYS A 240 -5.83 -19.67 -12.75
CA CYS A 240 -6.79 -18.57 -12.71
C CYS A 240 -6.12 -17.19 -12.78
N GLN A 241 -4.79 -17.10 -12.65
CA GLN A 241 -4.00 -15.87 -12.80
C GLN A 241 -2.77 -16.10 -13.69
N ALA A 242 -2.76 -17.17 -14.51
CA ALA A 242 -1.58 -17.59 -15.27
C ALA A 242 -1.02 -16.45 -16.13
N SER A 243 -1.86 -15.69 -16.83
CA SER A 243 -1.40 -14.56 -17.65
C SER A 243 -0.58 -13.53 -16.87
N VAL A 244 -0.96 -13.23 -15.63
CA VAL A 244 -0.24 -12.28 -14.77
C VAL A 244 1.08 -12.87 -14.27
N LEU A 245 1.06 -14.15 -13.87
CA LEU A 245 2.23 -14.83 -13.33
C LEU A 245 3.28 -15.09 -14.41
N LEU A 246 2.86 -15.52 -15.60
CA LEU A 246 3.73 -15.77 -16.75
C LEU A 246 4.34 -14.49 -17.30
N ALA A 247 3.55 -13.43 -17.43
CA ALA A 247 4.07 -12.11 -17.85
C ALA A 247 5.16 -11.59 -16.89
N ARG A 248 5.08 -11.93 -15.60
CA ARG A 248 6.10 -11.57 -14.61
C ARG A 248 7.37 -12.42 -14.72
N LEU A 249 7.22 -13.70 -15.02
CA LEU A 249 8.36 -14.59 -15.21
C LEU A 249 9.15 -14.25 -16.48
N GLY A 250 8.49 -13.72 -17.51
CA GLY A 250 9.11 -13.48 -18.80
C GLY A 250 9.70 -14.78 -19.35
N ASP A 251 10.94 -14.75 -19.82
CA ASP A 251 11.61 -15.92 -20.42
C ASP A 251 11.77 -17.09 -19.44
N ARG A 252 11.84 -16.80 -18.12
CA ARG A 252 11.96 -17.84 -17.09
C ARG A 252 10.77 -18.79 -17.05
N GLN A 253 9.63 -18.46 -17.68
CA GLN A 253 8.49 -19.36 -17.73
C GLN A 253 8.81 -20.71 -18.40
N HIS A 254 9.90 -20.77 -19.19
CA HIS A 254 10.37 -21.98 -19.85
C HIS A 254 11.39 -22.78 -19.02
N ASP A 255 11.82 -22.28 -17.87
CA ASP A 255 12.73 -22.99 -16.96
C ASP A 255 12.06 -24.25 -16.40
N ILE A 256 12.84 -25.33 -16.25
CA ILE A 256 12.43 -26.55 -15.56
C ILE A 256 13.09 -26.55 -14.17
N PRO A 257 12.38 -26.16 -13.10
CA PRO A 257 12.92 -26.18 -11.74
C PRO A 257 13.17 -27.60 -11.25
N LYS A 258 14.19 -27.78 -10.41
CA LYS A 258 14.54 -29.08 -9.83
C LYS A 258 13.39 -29.60 -8.95
N ALA A 259 13.31 -30.93 -8.80
CA ALA A 259 12.35 -31.53 -7.89
C ALA A 259 12.54 -31.01 -6.46
N GLY A 260 11.49 -30.47 -5.86
CA GLY A 260 11.53 -29.87 -4.52
C GLY A 260 11.98 -28.41 -4.46
N GLU A 261 12.41 -27.82 -5.57
CA GLU A 261 12.81 -26.42 -5.61
C GLU A 261 11.58 -25.49 -5.53
N HIS A 262 11.57 -24.57 -4.56
CA HIS A 262 10.49 -23.60 -4.41
C HIS A 262 10.80 -22.31 -5.19
N ILE A 263 10.02 -22.04 -6.22
CA ILE A 263 10.14 -20.85 -7.06
C ILE A 263 9.09 -19.83 -6.66
N SER A 264 9.53 -18.65 -6.21
CA SER A 264 8.64 -17.51 -6.00
C SER A 264 8.09 -17.02 -7.33
N LEU A 265 6.77 -16.89 -7.41
CA LEU A 265 6.05 -16.36 -8.56
C LEU A 265 5.75 -14.85 -8.40
N GLY A 266 6.14 -14.22 -7.28
CA GLY A 266 5.92 -12.80 -7.05
C GLY A 266 6.39 -12.34 -5.67
N SER A 267 6.88 -11.11 -5.61
CA SER A 267 7.38 -10.46 -4.39
C SER A 267 6.50 -9.32 -3.88
N ILE A 268 5.34 -9.09 -4.51
CA ILE A 268 4.40 -8.02 -4.16
C ILE A 268 3.12 -8.63 -3.58
N GLY A 269 2.81 -8.29 -2.33
CA GLY A 269 1.68 -8.81 -1.55
C GLY A 269 0.33 -8.20 -1.95
N ASN A 270 -0.08 -8.39 -3.21
CA ASN A 270 -1.36 -7.93 -3.76
C ASN A 270 -2.13 -9.09 -4.41
N HIS A 271 -3.43 -9.18 -4.13
CA HIS A 271 -4.29 -10.25 -4.65
C HIS A 271 -4.31 -10.31 -6.18
N SER A 272 -4.43 -9.15 -6.85
CA SER A 272 -4.37 -9.07 -8.31
C SER A 272 -3.03 -9.52 -8.90
N GLN A 273 -1.98 -9.56 -8.08
CA GLN A 273 -0.63 -10.01 -8.42
C GLN A 273 -0.36 -11.47 -8.02
N GLY A 274 -1.35 -12.17 -7.44
CA GLY A 274 -1.29 -13.59 -7.10
C GLY A 274 -1.17 -13.90 -5.62
N ALA A 275 -1.02 -12.90 -4.75
CA ALA A 275 -0.93 -13.12 -3.31
C ALA A 275 -2.27 -13.61 -2.73
N ILE A 276 -2.18 -14.48 -1.73
CA ILE A 276 -3.32 -15.05 -1.02
C ILE A 276 -3.41 -14.38 0.35
N PHE A 277 -4.62 -14.05 0.76
CA PHE A 277 -4.91 -13.41 2.04
C PHE A 277 -5.71 -14.41 2.87
N ARG A 278 -5.19 -14.77 4.04
CA ARG A 278 -5.87 -15.65 4.97
C ARG A 278 -6.27 -14.87 6.21
N ASP A 279 -7.49 -15.11 6.66
CA ASP A 279 -7.93 -14.62 7.96
C ASP A 279 -6.99 -15.15 9.04
N ALA A 280 -6.74 -14.31 10.03
CA ALA A 280 -5.84 -14.56 11.15
C ALA A 280 -6.45 -14.03 12.45
N ALA A 281 -7.78 -13.91 12.50
CA ALA A 281 -8.53 -13.41 13.64
C ALA A 281 -8.35 -14.25 14.91
N GLU A 282 -7.88 -15.49 14.81
CA GLU A 282 -7.52 -16.33 15.95
C GLU A 282 -6.34 -15.79 16.79
N HIS A 283 -5.63 -14.77 16.30
CA HIS A 283 -4.48 -14.16 16.97
C HIS A 283 -4.80 -12.84 17.71
N ILE A 284 -6.08 -12.43 17.81
CA ILE A 284 -6.52 -11.18 18.47
C ILE A 284 -7.59 -11.40 19.55
#